data_AF-A0A7W9N241-F1
#
_entry.id   AF-A0A7W9N241-F1
#
_cell.length_a   1.000
_cell.length_b   1.000
_cell.length_c   1.000
_cell.angle_alpha   90.00
_cell.angle_beta   90.00
_cell.angle_gamma   90.00
#
_symmetry.space_group_name_H-M   'P 1'
#
loop_
_entity.id
_entity.type
_entity.pdbx_description
1 polymer ?
#
loop_
_entity_poly.entity_id
_entity_poly.type
_entity_poly.pdbx_seq_one_letter_code
_entity_poly.pdbx_strand_id
1 'polypeptide(L)'
;MSARTEFDPAALGDRETTLLVKSLLIPRPIAWMGTLSADGVPNLAPHSFFTVASSEPPIVLIGSTGRKDTLRNAEATGEFTVSLVTRALAEAANRTSAPFAPEVDEFAAASLTPEPSVVVAPPRVAASPAALECRLHEVHPVGDSFLLMGRVVHVSVDTDVLTTDARGRILPDPDALGPVSRLGRMEWGGLGEVFELERPSAD
;
A
#
# COMPACT_ATOMS: atom_id res chain seq x y z
N MET A 1 38.56 4.33 4.60
CA MET A 1 37.59 4.56 3.51
C MET A 1 36.90 3.23 3.26
N SER A 2 35.58 3.16 3.38
CA SER A 2 34.86 1.92 3.03
C SER A 2 34.91 1.75 1.51
N ALA A 3 35.34 0.58 1.03
CA ALA A 3 35.37 0.28 -0.39
C ALA A 3 33.93 0.12 -0.90
N ARG A 4 33.58 0.81 -1.98
CA ARG A 4 32.29 0.65 -2.65
C ARG A 4 32.37 -0.50 -3.66
N THR A 5 31.28 -1.24 -3.78
CA THR A 5 31.05 -2.16 -4.90
C THR A 5 30.18 -1.43 -5.91
N GLU A 6 30.65 -1.34 -7.15
CA GLU A 6 29.93 -0.70 -8.24
C GLU A 6 29.16 -1.76 -9.04
N PHE A 7 27.89 -1.49 -9.34
CA PHE A 7 27.04 -2.35 -10.16
C PHE A 7 26.65 -1.58 -11.43
N ASP A 8 26.99 -2.11 -12.60
CA ASP A 8 26.56 -1.57 -13.88
C ASP A 8 25.24 -2.26 -14.31
N PRO A 9 24.11 -1.54 -14.38
CA PRO A 9 22.83 -2.11 -14.83
C PRO A 9 22.89 -2.74 -16.21
N ALA A 10 23.73 -2.21 -17.12
CA ALA A 10 23.85 -2.75 -18.47
C ALA A 10 24.47 -4.16 -18.47
N ALA A 11 25.38 -4.42 -17.54
CA ALA A 11 25.99 -5.74 -17.34
C ALA A 11 25.12 -6.67 -16.48
N LEU A 12 24.40 -6.10 -15.52
CA LEU A 12 23.62 -6.85 -14.52
C LEU A 12 22.25 -7.29 -15.04
N GLY A 13 21.63 -6.50 -15.93
CA GLY A 13 20.28 -6.71 -16.42
C GLY A 13 19.20 -6.10 -15.52
N ASP A 14 18.02 -5.83 -16.11
CA ASP A 14 16.95 -5.07 -15.45
C ASP A 14 16.39 -5.76 -14.21
N ARG A 15 16.26 -7.10 -14.24
CA ARG A 15 15.68 -7.87 -13.14
C ARG A 15 16.56 -7.79 -11.90
N GLU A 16 17.84 -8.11 -12.03
CA GLU A 16 18.82 -8.10 -10.95
C GLU A 16 19.05 -6.66 -10.44
N THR A 17 19.09 -5.68 -11.35
CA THR A 17 19.11 -4.25 -10.99
C THR A 17 17.89 -3.87 -10.15
N THR A 18 16.70 -4.30 -10.55
CA THR A 18 15.47 -4.04 -9.81
C THR A 18 15.47 -4.68 -8.42
N LEU A 19 16.04 -5.89 -8.27
CA LEU A 19 16.18 -6.53 -6.96
C LEU A 19 17.12 -5.74 -6.03
N LEU A 20 18.22 -5.19 -6.57
CA LEU A 20 19.11 -4.30 -5.81
C LEU A 20 18.38 -3.02 -5.41
N VAL A 21 17.75 -2.33 -6.37
CA VAL A 21 17.01 -1.07 -6.10
C VAL A 21 15.94 -1.28 -5.03
N LYS A 22 15.14 -2.33 -5.13
CA LYS A 22 14.12 -2.64 -4.10
C LYS A 22 14.73 -2.94 -2.73
N SER A 23 15.93 -3.49 -2.68
CA SER A 23 16.63 -3.78 -1.42
C SER A 23 17.22 -2.54 -0.77
N LEU A 24 17.48 -1.50 -1.57
CA LEU A 24 17.94 -0.18 -1.09
C LEU A 24 16.76 0.73 -0.69
N LEU A 25 15.64 0.64 -1.41
CA LEU A 25 14.43 1.40 -1.13
C LEU A 25 13.57 0.63 -0.11
N ILE A 26 13.98 0.67 1.16
CA ILE A 26 13.28 0.08 2.31
C ILE A 26 13.28 1.05 3.50
N PRO A 27 12.34 0.93 4.45
CA PRO A 27 11.13 0.09 4.39
C PRO A 27 10.12 0.63 3.37
N ARG A 28 9.38 -0.26 2.70
CA ARG A 28 8.30 0.15 1.79
C ARG A 28 6.93 -0.06 2.41
N PRO A 29 6.05 0.96 2.41
CA PRO A 29 4.68 0.77 2.88
C PRO A 29 3.92 -0.17 1.94
N ILE A 30 2.83 -0.73 2.45
CA ILE A 30 2.02 -1.72 1.73
C ILE A 30 0.63 -1.13 1.52
N ALA A 31 0.24 -0.98 0.25
CA ALA A 31 -1.15 -0.76 -0.10
C ALA A 31 -1.85 -2.11 -0.15
N TRP A 32 -2.67 -2.44 0.85
CA TRP A 32 -3.51 -3.64 0.81
C TRP A 32 -4.82 -3.29 0.12
N MET A 33 -4.87 -3.53 -1.18
CA MET A 33 -5.89 -2.98 -2.05
C MET A 33 -7.12 -3.88 -2.14
N GLY A 34 -8.26 -3.36 -1.70
CA GLY A 34 -9.58 -3.96 -1.95
C GLY A 34 -10.20 -3.38 -3.23
N THR A 35 -10.69 -4.24 -4.11
CA THR A 35 -11.37 -3.85 -5.37
C THR A 35 -12.57 -4.76 -5.61
N LEU A 36 -13.43 -4.38 -6.56
CA LEU A 36 -14.51 -5.23 -7.06
C LEU A 36 -14.32 -5.44 -8.56
N SER A 37 -14.52 -6.67 -9.03
CA SER A 37 -14.68 -6.92 -10.46
C SER A 37 -15.96 -6.27 -10.98
N ALA A 38 -16.10 -6.18 -12.31
CA ALA A 38 -17.32 -5.68 -12.95
C ALA A 38 -18.57 -6.51 -12.58
N ASP A 39 -18.38 -7.79 -12.24
CA ASP A 39 -19.43 -8.70 -11.78
C ASP A 39 -19.64 -8.67 -10.25
N GLY A 40 -18.94 -7.78 -9.54
CA GLY A 40 -19.08 -7.61 -8.08
C GLY A 40 -18.29 -8.62 -7.25
N VAL A 41 -17.35 -9.37 -7.84
CA VAL A 41 -16.47 -10.28 -7.09
C VAL A 41 -15.43 -9.44 -6.33
N PRO A 42 -15.35 -9.55 -4.99
CA PRO A 42 -14.32 -8.86 -4.22
C PRO A 42 -12.94 -9.45 -4.50
N ASN A 43 -11.96 -8.58 -4.65
CA ASN A 43 -10.54 -8.93 -4.77
C ASN A 43 -9.72 -8.16 -3.74
N LEU A 44 -8.73 -8.82 -3.13
CA LEU A 44 -7.81 -8.20 -2.17
C LEU A 44 -6.37 -8.60 -2.47
N ALA A 45 -5.46 -7.62 -2.64
CA ALA A 45 -4.04 -7.91 -2.90
C ALA A 45 -3.08 -6.84 -2.33
N PRO A 46 -1.89 -7.21 -1.83
CA PRO A 46 -0.90 -6.26 -1.32
C PRO A 46 0.05 -5.76 -2.42
N HIS A 47 0.30 -4.44 -2.43
CA HIS A 47 1.25 -3.77 -3.32
C HIS A 47 2.27 -2.97 -2.51
N SER A 48 3.56 -3.23 -2.70
CA SER A 48 4.64 -2.53 -1.95
C SER A 48 5.32 -1.40 -2.71
N PHE A 49 4.87 -1.10 -3.92
CA PHE A 49 5.27 0.12 -4.65
C PHE A 49 4.22 1.18 -4.36
N PHE A 50 4.22 1.72 -3.16
CA PHE A 50 3.16 2.58 -2.65
C PHE A 50 3.75 3.84 -2.00
N THR A 51 3.17 5.01 -2.31
CA THR A 51 3.54 6.29 -1.69
C THR A 51 2.43 7.34 -1.85
N VAL A 52 2.58 8.49 -1.21
CA VAL A 52 1.80 9.71 -1.48
C VAL A 52 2.39 10.44 -2.68
N ALA A 53 1.55 10.85 -3.63
CA ALA A 53 1.95 11.51 -4.88
C ALA A 53 1.61 13.01 -4.91
N SER A 54 0.53 13.41 -4.24
CA SER A 54 0.11 14.81 -4.16
C SER A 54 -0.49 15.09 -2.79
N SER A 55 -0.25 16.29 -2.28
CA SER A 55 -0.83 16.80 -1.03
C SER A 55 -2.16 17.51 -1.23
N GLU A 56 -2.36 18.17 -2.38
CA GLU A 56 -3.56 18.95 -2.67
C GLU A 56 -3.94 18.82 -4.16
N PRO A 57 -4.93 17.99 -4.52
CA PRO A 57 -5.67 17.07 -3.64
C PRO A 57 -4.82 15.88 -3.14
N PRO A 58 -5.24 15.19 -2.06
CA PRO A 58 -4.54 14.00 -1.57
C PRO A 58 -4.64 12.87 -2.59
N ILE A 59 -3.50 12.53 -3.20
CA ILE A 59 -3.40 11.44 -4.18
C ILE A 59 -2.35 10.43 -3.71
N VAL A 60 -2.72 9.16 -3.74
CA VAL A 60 -1.79 8.03 -3.56
C VAL A 60 -1.35 7.46 -4.90
N LEU A 61 -0.13 6.92 -4.94
CA LEU A 61 0.45 6.22 -6.09
C LEU A 61 0.72 4.77 -5.74
N ILE A 62 0.25 3.84 -6.58
CA ILE A 62 0.47 2.41 -6.46
C ILE A 62 1.07 1.87 -7.77
N GLY A 63 2.21 1.20 -7.68
CA GLY A 63 2.79 0.42 -8.76
C GLY A 63 2.21 -1.00 -8.80
N SER A 64 1.75 -1.41 -9.97
CA SER A 64 1.34 -2.79 -10.27
C SER A 64 2.18 -3.37 -11.41
N THR A 65 3.00 -4.38 -11.11
CA THR A 65 3.71 -5.13 -12.14
C THR A 65 2.75 -6.06 -12.89
N GLY A 66 2.70 -5.91 -14.21
CA GLY A 66 1.72 -6.56 -15.05
C GLY A 66 0.29 -6.10 -14.75
N ARG A 67 -0.64 -6.67 -15.52
CA ARG A 67 -2.07 -6.34 -15.46
C ARG A 67 -2.84 -7.40 -14.69
N LYS A 68 -2.79 -7.28 -13.37
CA LYS A 68 -3.48 -8.12 -12.37
C LYS A 68 -4.93 -7.68 -12.16
N ASP A 69 -5.71 -8.49 -11.45
CA ASP A 69 -7.14 -8.24 -11.24
C ASP A 69 -7.40 -6.94 -10.47
N THR A 70 -6.61 -6.62 -9.43
CA THR A 70 -6.66 -5.29 -8.77
C THR A 70 -6.63 -4.12 -9.75
N LEU A 71 -5.74 -4.13 -10.75
CA LEU A 71 -5.65 -3.07 -11.75
C LEU A 71 -6.87 -3.08 -12.69
N ARG A 72 -7.24 -4.26 -13.21
CA ARG A 72 -8.39 -4.40 -14.11
C ARG A 72 -9.68 -3.91 -13.44
N ASN A 73 -9.86 -4.28 -12.18
CA ASN A 73 -11.01 -3.92 -11.36
C ASN A 73 -11.05 -2.42 -11.09
N ALA A 74 -9.92 -1.81 -10.71
CA ALA A 74 -9.83 -0.37 -10.48
C ALA A 74 -10.12 0.43 -11.76
N GLU A 75 -9.63 0.00 -12.93
CA GLU A 75 -9.95 0.64 -14.21
C GLU A 75 -11.41 0.45 -14.62
N ALA A 76 -11.99 -0.72 -14.40
CA ALA A 76 -13.37 -1.04 -14.77
C ALA A 76 -14.40 -0.32 -13.89
N THR A 77 -14.12 -0.20 -12.60
CA THR A 77 -15.06 0.37 -11.62
C THR A 77 -14.75 1.81 -11.25
N GLY A 78 -13.51 2.26 -11.46
CA GLY A 78 -13.04 3.59 -11.07
C GLY A 78 -12.80 3.73 -9.56
N GLU A 79 -12.86 2.65 -8.78
CA GLU A 79 -12.84 2.71 -7.32
C GLU A 79 -11.98 1.61 -6.70
N PHE A 80 -11.39 1.91 -5.53
CA PHE A 80 -10.65 0.95 -4.72
C PHE A 80 -10.51 1.43 -3.28
N THR A 81 -10.17 0.51 -2.38
CA THR A 81 -9.76 0.82 -1.01
C THR A 81 -8.29 0.50 -0.79
N VAL A 82 -7.68 1.09 0.23
CA VAL A 82 -6.34 0.72 0.72
C VAL A 82 -6.42 0.54 2.22
N SER A 83 -6.35 -0.69 2.70
CA SER A 83 -6.26 -1.01 4.13
C SER A 83 -4.80 -1.02 4.59
N LEU A 84 -4.56 -0.56 5.81
CA LEU A 84 -3.27 -0.68 6.45
C LEU A 84 -3.01 -2.11 6.90
N VAL A 85 -1.79 -2.60 6.72
CA VAL A 85 -1.37 -3.91 7.24
C VAL A 85 -0.65 -3.71 8.57
N THR A 86 -1.14 -4.37 9.62
CA THR A 86 -0.47 -4.46 10.93
C THR A 86 0.26 -5.79 11.07
N ARG A 87 1.05 -5.95 12.13
CA ARG A 87 1.74 -7.23 12.40
C ARG A 87 0.77 -8.40 12.54
N ALA A 88 -0.38 -8.19 13.19
CA ALA A 88 -1.41 -9.21 13.36
C ALA A 88 -2.03 -9.66 12.03
N LEU A 89 -2.05 -8.78 11.02
CA LEU A 89 -2.64 -9.04 9.70
C LEU A 89 -1.61 -9.48 8.64
N ALA A 90 -0.31 -9.49 8.97
CA ALA A 90 0.76 -9.69 8.00
C ALA A 90 0.67 -11.05 7.29
N GLU A 91 0.30 -12.13 8.00
CA GLU A 91 0.14 -13.46 7.39
C GLU A 91 -1.05 -13.52 6.43
N ALA A 92 -2.18 -12.91 6.81
CA ALA A 92 -3.36 -12.81 5.97
C ALA A 92 -3.05 -11.97 4.71
N ALA A 93 -2.45 -10.79 4.88
CA ALA A 93 -1.99 -9.97 3.77
C ALA A 93 -1.03 -10.73 2.84
N ASN A 94 -0.05 -11.45 3.38
CA ASN A 94 0.84 -12.28 2.58
C ASN A 94 0.08 -13.37 1.81
N ARG A 95 -0.93 -14.01 2.41
CA ARG A 95 -1.75 -15.02 1.72
C ARG A 95 -2.49 -14.45 0.52
N THR A 96 -3.02 -13.23 0.64
CA THR A 96 -3.71 -12.54 -0.46
C THR A 96 -2.79 -12.14 -1.63
N SER A 97 -1.48 -12.40 -1.55
CA SER A 97 -0.55 -12.21 -2.67
C SER A 97 -0.43 -13.42 -3.61
N ALA A 98 -1.04 -14.55 -3.25
CA ALA A 98 -1.03 -15.75 -4.09
C ALA A 98 -1.79 -15.50 -5.41
N PRO A 99 -1.41 -16.18 -6.51
CA PRO A 99 -2.05 -16.00 -7.82
C PRO A 99 -3.37 -16.77 -7.88
N PHE A 100 -4.39 -16.26 -7.18
CA PHE A 100 -5.75 -16.78 -7.28
C PHE A 100 -6.35 -16.51 -8.66
N ALA A 101 -7.39 -17.27 -9.01
CA ALA A 101 -8.18 -17.01 -10.20
C ALA A 101 -9.12 -15.81 -9.97
N PRO A 102 -9.51 -15.05 -11.01
CA PRO A 102 -10.29 -13.82 -10.87
C PRO A 102 -11.65 -13.97 -10.16
N GLU A 103 -12.17 -15.20 -10.09
CA GLU A 103 -13.46 -15.53 -9.47
C GLU A 103 -13.34 -15.85 -7.97
N VAL A 104 -12.12 -15.88 -7.43
CA VAL A 104 -11.86 -16.20 -6.02
C VAL A 104 -11.85 -14.93 -5.19
N ASP A 105 -12.66 -14.91 -4.13
CA ASP A 105 -12.63 -13.90 -3.10
C ASP A 105 -11.44 -14.10 -2.15
N GLU A 106 -10.41 -13.25 -2.24
CA GLU A 106 -9.26 -13.34 -1.33
C GLU A 106 -9.55 -12.94 0.11
N PHE A 107 -10.62 -12.17 0.41
CA PHE A 107 -11.04 -11.96 1.79
C PHE A 107 -11.42 -13.30 2.42
N ALA A 108 -12.24 -14.08 1.73
CA ALA A 108 -12.61 -15.42 2.18
C ALA A 108 -11.39 -16.37 2.26
N ALA A 109 -10.53 -16.38 1.23
CA ALA A 109 -9.33 -17.24 1.20
C ALA A 109 -8.32 -16.93 2.33
N ALA A 110 -8.27 -15.67 2.77
CA ALA A 110 -7.46 -15.20 3.89
C ALA A 110 -8.20 -15.16 5.23
N SER A 111 -9.45 -15.62 5.28
CA SER A 111 -10.29 -15.62 6.50
C SER A 111 -10.44 -14.23 7.12
N LEU A 112 -10.64 -13.23 6.25
CA LEU A 112 -10.84 -11.83 6.60
C LEU A 112 -12.30 -11.45 6.45
N THR A 113 -12.78 -10.59 7.34
CA THR A 113 -14.10 -9.98 7.22
C THR A 113 -14.01 -8.74 6.32
N PRO A 114 -14.76 -8.70 5.19
CA PRO A 114 -14.93 -7.48 4.44
C PRO A 114 -15.83 -6.51 5.22
N GLU A 115 -15.43 -5.25 5.28
CA GLU A 115 -16.23 -4.15 5.85
C GLU A 115 -16.70 -3.24 4.71
N PRO A 116 -18.00 -2.90 4.64
CA PRO A 116 -18.50 -1.93 3.67
C PRO A 116 -17.83 -0.55 3.80
N SER A 117 -17.47 0.01 2.66
CA SER A 117 -16.98 1.38 2.56
C SER A 117 -18.11 2.41 2.70
N VAL A 118 -17.76 3.67 3.01
CA VAL A 118 -18.71 4.77 3.21
C VAL A 118 -19.05 5.47 1.91
N VAL A 119 -18.06 5.66 1.03
CA VAL A 119 -18.14 6.48 -0.20
C VAL A 119 -17.99 5.65 -1.47
N VAL A 120 -17.11 4.65 -1.47
CA VAL A 120 -16.85 3.79 -2.63
C VAL A 120 -17.50 2.41 -2.48
N ALA A 121 -17.64 1.67 -3.58
CA ALA A 121 -18.23 0.33 -3.56
C ALA A 121 -17.31 -0.77 -3.00
N PRO A 122 -15.99 -0.82 -3.30
CA PRO A 122 -15.15 -1.90 -2.81
C PRO A 122 -15.03 -1.93 -1.29
N PRO A 123 -15.04 -3.12 -0.66
CA PRO A 123 -14.90 -3.24 0.79
C PRO A 123 -13.46 -2.96 1.23
N ARG A 124 -13.31 -2.66 2.52
CA ARG A 124 -12.01 -2.59 3.22
C ARG A 124 -11.88 -3.77 4.19
N VAL A 125 -10.69 -3.99 4.74
CA VAL A 125 -10.45 -5.05 5.74
C VAL A 125 -10.93 -4.58 7.11
N ALA A 126 -11.95 -5.23 7.69
CA ALA A 126 -12.58 -4.80 8.94
C ALA A 126 -11.63 -4.72 10.13
N ALA A 127 -10.62 -5.60 10.18
CA ALA A 127 -9.65 -5.65 11.26
C ALA A 127 -8.49 -4.65 11.09
N SER A 128 -8.45 -3.90 9.98
CA SER A 128 -7.42 -2.90 9.73
C SER A 128 -7.73 -1.61 10.49
N PRO A 129 -6.78 -1.05 11.25
CA PRO A 129 -7.03 0.14 12.07
C PRO A 129 -7.09 1.43 11.25
N ALA A 130 -6.79 1.37 9.95
CA ALA A 130 -6.91 2.51 9.06
C ALA A 130 -7.16 2.05 7.62
N ALA A 131 -8.02 2.78 6.91
CA ALA A 131 -8.28 2.53 5.51
C ALA A 131 -8.52 3.83 4.74
N LEU A 132 -8.10 3.83 3.48
CA LEU A 132 -8.38 4.87 2.51
C LEU A 132 -9.43 4.36 1.52
N GLU A 133 -10.39 5.20 1.18
CA GLU A 133 -11.27 4.99 0.05
C GLU A 133 -10.86 5.92 -1.08
N CYS A 134 -10.68 5.36 -2.27
CA CYS A 134 -10.07 6.05 -3.39
C CYS A 134 -10.95 5.96 -4.64
N ARG A 135 -11.01 7.07 -5.37
CA ARG A 135 -11.45 7.07 -6.77
C ARG A 135 -10.23 7.12 -7.67
N LEU A 136 -10.24 6.31 -8.73
CA LEU A 136 -9.18 6.27 -9.72
C LEU A 136 -9.04 7.66 -10.34
N HIS A 137 -7.83 8.20 -10.26
CA HIS A 137 -7.47 9.49 -10.83
C HIS A 137 -6.88 9.31 -12.23
N GLU A 138 -5.87 8.44 -12.37
CA GLU A 138 -5.20 8.14 -13.63
C GLU A 138 -4.44 6.80 -13.53
N VAL A 139 -4.25 6.13 -14.67
CA VAL A 139 -3.34 4.99 -14.80
C VAL A 139 -2.32 5.28 -15.89
N HIS A 140 -1.04 5.18 -15.54
CA HIS A 140 0.05 5.41 -16.49
C HIS A 140 0.91 4.15 -16.67
N PRO A 141 1.06 3.60 -17.88
CA PRO A 141 1.96 2.46 -18.13
C PRO A 141 3.44 2.88 -18.05
N VAL A 142 4.27 2.08 -17.38
CA VAL A 142 5.72 2.29 -17.26
C VAL A 142 6.45 0.94 -17.32
N GLY A 143 7.17 0.68 -18.42
CA GLY A 143 7.83 -0.61 -18.63
C GLY A 143 6.82 -1.76 -18.65
N ASP A 144 7.02 -2.76 -17.79
CA ASP A 144 6.09 -3.88 -17.57
C ASP A 144 5.02 -3.61 -16.50
N SER A 145 5.01 -2.40 -15.96
CA SER A 145 4.23 -2.02 -14.79
C SER A 145 3.25 -0.89 -15.11
N PHE A 146 2.33 -0.65 -14.19
CA PHE A 146 1.34 0.41 -14.27
C PHE A 146 1.38 1.23 -12.97
N LEU A 147 1.33 2.54 -13.12
CA LEU A 147 1.23 3.51 -12.05
C LEU A 147 -0.23 3.91 -11.89
N LEU A 148 -0.88 3.42 -10.84
CA LEU A 148 -2.24 3.77 -10.49
C LEU A 148 -2.19 4.97 -9.53
N MET A 149 -2.86 6.06 -9.89
CA MET A 149 -3.07 7.20 -9.02
C MET A 149 -4.51 7.19 -8.52
N GLY A 150 -4.70 7.24 -7.20
CA GLY A 150 -6.02 7.29 -6.57
C GLY A 150 -6.19 8.57 -5.78
N ARG A 151 -7.24 9.33 -6.06
CA ARG A 151 -7.65 10.43 -5.20
C ARG A 151 -8.32 9.86 -3.96
N VAL A 152 -7.78 10.16 -2.79
CA VAL A 152 -8.40 9.79 -1.51
C VAL A 152 -9.66 10.62 -1.32
N VAL A 153 -10.79 9.95 -1.14
CA VAL A 153 -12.12 10.57 -0.97
C VAL A 153 -12.73 10.30 0.41
N HIS A 154 -12.23 9.31 1.14
CA HIS A 154 -12.56 9.06 2.53
C HIS A 154 -11.38 8.40 3.25
N VAL A 155 -11.26 8.67 4.55
CA VAL A 155 -10.25 8.07 5.44
C VAL A 155 -10.96 7.62 6.71
N SER A 156 -10.81 6.35 7.06
CA SER A 156 -11.23 5.80 8.34
C SER A 156 -10.01 5.44 9.16
N VAL A 157 -10.03 5.76 10.45
CA VAL A 157 -8.98 5.41 11.42
C VAL A 157 -9.64 5.06 12.73
N ASP A 158 -9.17 3.98 13.38
CA ASP A 158 -9.60 3.59 14.72
C ASP A 158 -9.31 4.70 15.73
N THR A 159 -10.30 5.05 16.54
CA THR A 159 -10.16 6.11 17.54
C THR A 159 -9.02 5.83 18.53
N ASP A 160 -8.78 4.56 18.85
CA ASP A 160 -7.78 4.13 19.84
C ASP A 160 -6.34 4.37 19.39
N VAL A 161 -6.10 4.56 18.08
CA VAL A 161 -4.77 4.88 17.55
C VAL A 161 -4.58 6.37 17.31
N LEU A 162 -5.61 7.20 17.55
CA LEU A 162 -5.51 8.65 17.34
C LEU A 162 -4.95 9.35 18.58
N THR A 163 -4.01 10.25 18.35
CA THR A 163 -3.47 11.16 19.34
C THR A 163 -3.61 12.61 18.87
N THR A 164 -3.51 13.56 19.79
CA THR A 164 -3.46 14.99 19.47
C THR A 164 -2.03 15.47 19.61
N ASP A 165 -1.44 15.95 18.53
CA ASP A 165 -0.07 16.46 18.56
C ASP A 165 0.04 17.84 19.23
N ALA A 166 1.27 18.33 19.41
CA ALA A 166 1.53 19.63 20.03
C ALA A 166 0.90 20.83 19.30
N ARG A 167 0.45 20.67 18.05
CA ARG A 167 -0.24 21.69 17.25
C ARG A 167 -1.77 21.53 17.28
N GLY A 168 -2.29 20.61 18.09
CA GLY A 168 -3.72 20.34 18.19
C GLY A 168 -4.29 19.53 17.03
N ARG A 169 -3.45 18.86 16.23
CA ARG A 169 -3.91 18.02 15.11
C ARG A 169 -4.19 16.61 15.62
N ILE A 170 -5.34 16.06 15.23
CA ILE A 170 -5.69 14.67 15.50
C ILE A 170 -5.06 13.80 14.41
N LEU A 171 -4.06 13.01 14.76
CA LEU A 171 -3.29 12.16 13.85
C LEU A 171 -3.06 10.78 14.48
N PRO A 172 -2.85 9.72 13.67
CA PRO A 172 -2.48 8.42 14.21
C PRO A 172 -1.13 8.48 14.95
N ASP A 173 -1.08 7.93 16.16
CA ASP A 173 0.17 7.61 16.84
C ASP A 173 0.85 6.43 16.10
N PRO A 174 2.11 6.57 15.66
CA PRO A 174 2.77 5.53 14.88
C PRO A 174 2.84 4.18 15.60
N ASP A 175 3.14 4.18 16.90
CA ASP A 175 3.32 2.95 17.67
C ASP A 175 1.98 2.24 17.89
N ALA A 176 0.92 2.99 18.21
CA ALA A 176 -0.43 2.45 18.32
C ALA A 176 -0.96 1.94 16.97
N LEU A 177 -0.65 2.64 15.87
CA LEU A 177 -1.05 2.25 14.52
C LEU A 177 -0.34 0.96 14.06
N GLY A 178 0.92 0.77 14.46
CA GLY A 178 1.68 -0.46 14.28
C GLY A 178 1.77 -1.01 12.83
N PRO A 179 2.04 -0.17 11.81
CA PRO A 179 2.12 -0.64 10.43
C PRO A 179 3.32 -1.57 10.21
N VAL A 180 3.15 -2.53 9.30
CA VAL A 180 4.27 -3.31 8.77
C VAL A 180 4.64 -2.87 7.35
N SER A 181 5.89 -3.14 7.00
CA SER A 181 6.50 -2.78 5.72
C SER A 181 7.08 -4.00 5.01
N ARG A 182 7.28 -3.89 3.69
CA ARG A 182 8.09 -4.83 2.91
C ARG A 182 9.52 -4.35 2.84
N LEU A 183 10.47 -5.30 2.95
CA LEU A 183 11.90 -5.05 2.80
C LEU A 183 12.40 -5.57 1.44
N GLY A 184 13.69 -5.91 1.33
CA GLY A 184 14.35 -6.23 0.05
C GLY A 184 13.87 -7.52 -0.62
N ARG A 185 13.56 -8.57 0.16
CA ARG A 185 13.13 -9.88 -0.35
C ARG A 185 11.77 -10.26 0.26
N MET A 186 11.72 -11.40 0.94
CA MET A 186 10.51 -11.91 1.60
C MET A 186 10.32 -11.37 3.01
N GLU A 187 11.25 -10.55 3.48
CA GLU A 187 11.22 -10.00 4.82
C GLU A 187 10.17 -8.89 4.95
N TRP A 188 9.54 -8.86 6.13
CA TRP A 188 8.64 -7.81 6.60
C TRP A 188 9.28 -7.12 7.79
N GLY A 189 9.07 -5.82 7.94
CA GLY A 189 9.55 -5.04 9.08
C GLY A 189 8.40 -4.35 9.83
N GLY A 190 8.51 -4.21 11.15
CA GLY A 190 7.74 -3.21 11.89
C GLY A 190 8.34 -1.81 11.70
N LEU A 191 7.90 -0.83 12.50
CA LEU A 191 8.44 0.54 12.46
C LEU A 191 9.93 0.61 12.82
N GLY A 192 10.39 -0.21 13.76
CA GLY A 192 11.76 -0.13 14.28
C GLY A 192 11.88 0.97 15.34
N GLU A 193 13.06 1.59 15.42
CA GLU A 193 13.29 2.74 16.31
C GLU A 193 12.69 4.01 15.68
N VAL A 194 11.88 4.74 16.46
CA VAL A 194 11.31 6.04 16.09
C VAL A 194 12.06 7.13 16.84
N PHE A 195 12.56 8.14 16.12
CA PHE A 195 13.19 9.33 16.69
C PHE A 195 12.66 10.59 16.01
N GLU A 196 12.66 11.70 16.73
CA GLU A 196 12.14 12.98 16.26
C GLU A 196 13.27 13.92 15.83
N LEU A 197 13.04 14.64 14.72
CA LEU A 197 13.90 15.72 14.25
C LEU A 197 13.04 16.94 13.93
N GLU A 198 13.44 18.10 14.44
CA GLU A 198 12.81 19.35 14.04
C GLU A 198 13.20 19.72 12.62
N ARG A 199 12.26 20.34 11.89
CA ARG A 199 12.54 20.85 10.55
C ARG A 199 13.50 22.04 10.69
N PRO A 200 14.69 22.01 10.05
CA PRO A 200 15.62 23.12 10.14
C PRO A 200 15.01 24.38 9.51
N SER A 201 15.20 25.53 10.14
CA SER A 201 15.04 26.83 9.50
C SER A 201 16.30 27.16 8.71
N ALA A 202 16.13 27.81 7.56
CA ALA A 202 17.24 28.50 6.93
C ALA A 202 17.40 29.85 7.63
N ASP A 203 18.51 30.01 8.35
CA ASP A 203 19.02 31.34 8.71
C ASP A 203 19.65 32.01 7.47
#